data_AF-A0A661SI53-F1
#
_entry.id   AF-A0A661SI53-F1
#
_cell.length_a   1.000
_cell.length_b   1.000
_cell.length_c   1.000
_cell.angle_alpha   90.00
_cell.angle_beta   90.00
_cell.angle_gamma   90.00
#
_symmetry.space_group_name_H-M   'P 1'
#
loop_
_entity.id
_entity.type
_entity.pdbx_description
1 polymer ?
#
loop_
_entity_poly.entity_id
_entity_poly.type
_entity_poly.pdbx_seq_one_letter_code
_entity_poly.pdbx_strand_id
1 'polypeptide(L)'
;MRILESGPGTSDRSESSDSFVCTGTCHSLLLGDTCESLKGTEIIASLTDIRSGEILAVKDVYSESEARSSLTVMAKRLAEKFHRAFPLTESLITDISGKRIHAAFEDGHIAERWPVIIYREQVSSDTEIIADAVMGKDKAIFAKDRIADIRVGNKVIAR
;
A
#
# COMPACT_ATOMS: atom_id res chain seq x y z
N MET A 1 -45.12 5.27 52.14
CA MET A 1 -44.37 6.45 51.67
C MET A 1 -42.92 6.30 52.08
N ARG A 2 -42.08 5.82 51.15
CA ARG A 2 -40.62 5.97 51.12
C ARG A 2 -40.23 5.82 49.65
N ILE A 3 -39.70 6.89 49.09
CA ILE A 3 -39.20 7.00 47.74
C ILE A 3 -37.76 6.46 47.76
N LEU A 4 -37.39 5.60 46.82
CA LEU A 4 -35.99 5.32 46.51
C LEU A 4 -35.76 5.74 45.06
N GLU A 5 -34.94 6.78 44.92
CA GLU A 5 -34.56 7.36 43.65
C GLU A 5 -33.56 6.46 42.91
N SER A 6 -33.79 6.41 41.60
CA SER A 6 -32.97 5.86 40.54
C SER A 6 -31.61 6.56 40.43
N GLY A 7 -30.52 5.80 40.53
CA GLY A 7 -29.18 6.26 40.12
C GLY A 7 -28.95 6.04 38.61
N PRO A 8 -28.14 6.88 37.95
CA PRO A 8 -27.84 6.73 36.52
C PRO A 8 -26.79 5.64 36.30
N GLY A 9 -27.14 4.64 35.47
CA GLY A 9 -26.19 3.67 34.95
C GLY A 9 -25.27 4.33 33.92
N THR A 10 -24.05 4.64 34.32
CA THR A 10 -22.97 4.99 33.40
C THR A 10 -22.53 3.70 32.69
N SER A 11 -22.91 3.55 31.43
CA SER A 11 -22.35 2.52 30.56
C SER A 11 -20.94 2.93 30.17
N ASP A 12 -19.95 2.39 30.88
CA ASP A 12 -18.56 2.41 30.42
C ASP A 12 -18.47 1.64 29.09
N ARG A 13 -18.37 2.38 27.98
CA ARG A 13 -17.81 1.83 26.75
C ARG A 13 -16.31 1.77 26.95
N SER A 14 -15.82 0.61 27.33
CA SER A 14 -14.40 0.29 27.29
C SER A 14 -13.94 0.32 25.83
N GLU A 15 -13.38 1.44 25.39
CA GLU A 15 -12.53 1.49 24.21
C GLU A 15 -11.25 0.70 24.54
N SER A 16 -11.26 -0.60 24.24
CA SER A 16 -10.06 -1.42 24.27
C SER A 16 -9.15 -0.95 23.13
N SER A 17 -8.26 -0.01 23.44
CA SER A 17 -7.17 0.39 22.57
C SER A 17 -6.12 -0.73 22.58
N ASP A 18 -6.42 -1.83 21.90
CA ASP A 18 -5.45 -2.90 21.69
C ASP A 18 -4.35 -2.35 20.77
N SER A 19 -3.20 -2.07 21.37
CA SER A 19 -2.01 -1.67 20.63
C SER A 19 -1.44 -2.91 19.93
N PHE A 20 -1.64 -2.99 18.62
CA PHE A 20 -1.03 -4.01 17.79
C PHE A 20 0.48 -3.77 17.71
N VAL A 21 1.26 -4.56 18.44
CA VAL A 21 2.72 -4.57 18.32
C VAL A 21 3.10 -5.46 17.15
N CYS A 22 3.35 -4.86 15.99
CA CYS A 22 3.93 -5.55 14.85
C CYS A 22 5.44 -5.73 15.09
N THR A 23 5.89 -6.95 15.36
CA THR A 23 7.32 -7.27 15.64
C THR A 23 8.16 -7.43 14.36
N GLY A 24 7.67 -6.95 13.22
CA GLY A 24 8.36 -6.99 11.93
C GLY A 24 8.54 -5.60 11.34
N THR A 25 9.58 -5.41 10.51
CA THR A 25 9.74 -4.19 9.72
C THR A 25 8.63 -4.11 8.68
N CYS A 26 7.60 -3.33 8.96
CA CYS A 26 6.52 -3.02 8.04
C CYS A 26 6.83 -1.67 7.36
N HIS A 27 6.61 -1.61 6.05
CA HIS A 27 6.79 -0.37 5.28
C HIS A 27 5.49 0.45 5.21
N SER A 28 4.35 -0.23 5.23
CA SER A 28 3.03 0.38 5.17
C SER A 28 2.05 -0.30 6.11
N LEU A 29 1.03 0.46 6.50
CA LEU A 29 -0.06 0.05 7.38
C LEU A 29 -1.39 0.23 6.66
N LEU A 30 -2.23 -0.81 6.64
CA LEU A 30 -3.61 -0.74 6.17
C LEU A 30 -4.52 -0.54 7.38
N LEU A 31 -5.18 0.62 7.46
CA LEU A 31 -6.16 0.97 8.47
C LEU A 31 -7.53 1.03 7.83
N GLY A 32 -8.60 0.72 8.56
CA GLY A 32 -9.94 0.86 8.04
C GLY A 32 -11.00 0.64 9.09
N ASP A 33 -12.22 1.00 8.73
CA ASP A 33 -13.41 0.87 9.56
C ASP A 33 -14.57 0.31 8.74
N THR A 34 -15.52 -0.32 9.45
CA THR A 34 -16.76 -0.85 8.89
C THR A 34 -17.95 -0.11 9.47
N CYS A 35 -18.70 0.57 8.62
CA CYS A 35 -19.87 1.33 8.98
C CYS A 35 -21.14 0.58 8.56
N GLU A 36 -22.02 0.29 9.52
CA GLU A 36 -23.34 -0.30 9.24
C GLU A 36 -24.43 0.78 9.29
N SER A 37 -25.33 0.77 8.32
CA SER A 37 -26.47 1.70 8.22
C SER A 37 -27.74 0.96 7.82
N LEU A 38 -28.90 1.63 7.93
CA LEU A 38 -30.19 1.09 7.46
C LEU A 38 -30.22 0.77 5.96
N LYS A 39 -29.27 1.29 5.18
CA LYS A 39 -29.19 1.06 3.73
C LYS A 39 -28.25 -0.09 3.38
N GLY A 40 -27.35 -0.45 4.28
CA GLY A 40 -26.29 -1.41 4.01
C GLY A 40 -25.02 -1.15 4.81
N THR A 41 -24.00 -1.93 4.48
CA THR A 41 -22.67 -1.90 5.10
C THR A 41 -21.66 -1.26 4.16
N GLU A 42 -20.79 -0.42 4.70
CA GLU A 42 -19.64 0.19 4.02
C GLU A 42 -18.35 -0.18 4.75
N ILE A 43 -17.29 -0.49 4.00
CA ILE A 43 -15.93 -0.63 4.55
C ILE A 43 -15.08 0.45 3.89
N ILE A 44 -14.41 1.26 4.71
CA ILE A 44 -13.49 2.31 4.25
C ILE A 44 -12.10 2.00 4.81
N ALA A 45 -11.08 2.02 3.97
CA ALA A 45 -9.71 1.74 4.38
C ALA A 45 -8.70 2.68 3.72
N SER A 46 -7.60 2.95 4.42
CA SER A 46 -6.45 3.72 3.97
C SER A 46 -5.16 2.92 4.12
N LEU A 47 -4.29 3.02 3.11
CA LEU A 47 -2.92 2.51 3.17
C LEU A 47 -1.96 3.67 3.41
N THR A 48 -1.17 3.58 4.47
CA THR A 48 -0.28 4.65 4.93
C THR A 48 1.16 4.17 4.97
N ASP A 49 2.11 4.93 4.44
CA ASP A 49 3.54 4.68 4.63
C ASP A 49 3.93 4.99 6.08
N ILE A 50 4.50 4.02 6.78
CA ILE A 50 4.77 4.14 8.22
C ILE A 50 5.90 5.15 8.50
N ARG A 51 6.82 5.31 7.55
CA ARG A 51 8.00 6.14 7.73
C ARG A 51 7.71 7.62 7.49
N SER A 52 6.91 7.95 6.47
CA SER A 52 6.54 9.32 6.14
C SER A 52 5.21 9.76 6.75
N GLY A 53 4.33 8.82 7.11
CA GLY A 53 2.94 9.09 7.49
C GLY A 53 2.05 9.46 6.30
N GLU A 54 2.54 9.34 5.08
CA GLU A 54 1.80 9.68 3.86
C GLU A 54 0.71 8.65 3.57
N ILE A 55 -0.51 9.12 3.29
CA ILE A 55 -1.61 8.27 2.84
C ILE A 55 -1.40 7.95 1.36
N LEU A 56 -1.04 6.71 1.08
CA LEU A 56 -0.75 6.21 -0.26
C LEU A 56 -2.03 5.97 -1.07
N ALA A 57 -3.09 5.49 -0.41
CA ALA A 57 -4.40 5.27 -1.05
C ALA A 57 -5.52 5.22 -0.01
N VAL A 58 -6.73 5.67 -0.40
CA VAL A 58 -7.98 5.46 0.34
C VAL A 58 -8.97 4.77 -0.58
N LYS A 59 -9.61 3.70 -0.11
CA LYS A 59 -10.61 2.92 -0.86
C LYS A 59 -11.77 2.53 0.04
N ASP A 60 -12.95 2.52 -0.55
CA ASP A 60 -14.22 2.14 0.07
C ASP A 60 -14.82 0.93 -0.66
N VAL A 61 -15.77 0.24 -0.05
CA VAL A 61 -16.69 -0.70 -0.71
C VAL A 61 -18.03 -0.69 0.02
N TYR A 62 -19.13 -0.82 -0.72
CA TYR A 62 -20.49 -0.77 -0.18
C TYR A 62 -21.31 -2.00 -0.62
N SER A 63 -22.22 -2.44 0.25
CA SER A 63 -23.20 -3.50 -0.02
C SER A 63 -24.50 -3.24 0.72
N GLU A 64 -25.64 -3.35 0.03
CA GLU A 64 -26.98 -3.30 0.65
C GLU A 64 -27.36 -4.63 1.36
N SER A 65 -26.61 -5.70 1.11
CA SER A 65 -26.88 -7.01 1.70
C SER A 65 -26.25 -7.14 3.09
N GLU A 66 -27.09 -7.41 4.09
CA GLU A 66 -26.68 -7.72 5.48
C GLU A 66 -26.16 -9.15 5.67
N ALA A 67 -26.13 -9.97 4.61
CA ALA A 67 -25.64 -11.34 4.71
C ALA A 67 -24.15 -11.36 5.04
N ARG A 68 -23.71 -12.22 5.98
CA ARG A 68 -22.28 -12.35 6.33
C ARG A 68 -21.38 -12.68 5.12
N SER A 69 -21.92 -13.36 4.10
CA SER A 69 -21.22 -13.62 2.84
C SER A 69 -20.91 -12.35 2.04
N SER A 70 -21.68 -11.26 2.24
CA SER A 70 -21.45 -9.96 1.61
C SER A 70 -20.11 -9.35 2.06
N LEU A 71 -19.76 -9.49 3.35
CA LEU A 71 -18.48 -8.99 3.89
C LEU A 71 -17.27 -9.61 3.20
N THR A 72 -17.30 -10.92 2.90
CA THR A 72 -16.21 -11.57 2.16
C THR A 72 -16.10 -11.04 0.73
N VAL A 73 -17.23 -10.78 0.07
CA VAL A 73 -17.25 -10.19 -1.28
C VAL A 73 -16.74 -8.75 -1.24
N MET A 74 -17.14 -7.97 -0.25
CA MET A 74 -16.66 -6.60 -0.02
C MET A 74 -15.15 -6.59 0.21
N ALA A 75 -14.62 -7.45 1.08
CA ALA A 75 -13.19 -7.57 1.33
C ALA A 75 -12.39 -7.90 0.05
N LYS A 76 -12.90 -8.83 -0.79
CA LYS A 76 -12.28 -9.13 -2.09
C LYS A 76 -12.27 -7.93 -3.02
N ARG A 77 -13.39 -7.21 -3.15
CA ARG A 77 -13.49 -5.99 -3.97
C ARG A 77 -12.57 -4.88 -3.45
N LEU A 78 -12.44 -4.75 -2.14
CA LEU A 78 -11.54 -3.78 -1.51
C LEU A 78 -10.08 -4.14 -1.84
N ALA A 79 -9.70 -5.41 -1.73
CA ALA A 79 -8.38 -5.90 -2.12
C ALA A 79 -8.08 -5.64 -3.61
N GLU A 80 -9.05 -5.87 -4.50
CA GLU A 80 -8.91 -5.54 -5.93
C GLU A 80 -8.71 -4.04 -6.16
N LYS A 81 -9.47 -3.18 -5.45
CA LYS A 81 -9.32 -1.72 -5.52
C LYS A 81 -7.93 -1.26 -5.08
N PHE A 82 -7.35 -1.86 -4.05
CA PHE A 82 -5.97 -1.58 -3.63
C PHE A 82 -4.94 -2.14 -4.61
N HIS A 83 -5.11 -3.38 -5.08
CA HIS A 83 -4.21 -3.98 -6.06
C HIS A 83 -4.09 -3.13 -7.33
N ARG A 84 -5.22 -2.60 -7.83
CA ARG A 84 -5.24 -1.70 -8.99
C ARG A 84 -4.61 -0.33 -8.74
N ALA A 85 -4.52 0.11 -7.48
CA ALA A 85 -3.91 1.39 -7.12
C ALA A 85 -2.38 1.32 -7.08
N PHE A 86 -1.80 0.12 -6.94
CA PHE A 86 -0.36 -0.11 -6.87
C PHE A 86 0.08 -1.13 -7.94
N PRO A 87 -0.05 -0.79 -9.24
CA PRO A 87 0.35 -1.68 -10.31
C PRO A 87 1.86 -1.92 -10.28
N LEU A 88 2.25 -3.18 -10.17
CA LEU A 88 3.64 -3.60 -10.38
C LEU A 88 4.00 -3.36 -11.85
N THR A 89 4.88 -2.40 -12.11
CA THR A 89 5.33 -2.08 -13.47
C THR A 89 6.78 -2.52 -13.64
N GLU A 90 7.02 -3.42 -14.58
CA GLU A 90 8.37 -3.85 -14.97
C GLU A 90 8.82 -3.08 -16.21
N SER A 91 10.11 -2.75 -16.29
CA SER A 91 10.72 -2.16 -17.48
C SER A 91 12.19 -2.54 -17.59
N LEU A 92 12.76 -2.34 -18.78
CA LEU A 92 14.20 -2.39 -19.02
C LEU A 92 14.82 -1.00 -18.89
N ILE A 93 16.04 -0.93 -18.35
CA ILE A 93 16.87 0.29 -18.40
C ILE A 93 17.34 0.49 -19.84
N THR A 94 16.96 1.63 -20.42
CA THR A 94 17.27 1.99 -21.81
C THR A 94 18.44 2.96 -21.92
N ASP A 95 18.62 3.83 -20.94
CA ASP A 95 19.72 4.80 -20.91
C ASP A 95 20.20 5.10 -19.48
N ILE A 96 21.50 5.41 -19.35
CA ILE A 96 22.12 5.84 -18.10
C ILE A 96 22.91 7.12 -18.37
N SER A 97 22.38 8.23 -17.88
CA SER A 97 22.95 9.57 -18.04
C SER A 97 23.45 10.10 -16.70
N GLY A 98 24.72 9.80 -16.39
CA GLY A 98 25.35 10.19 -15.12
C GLY A 98 24.72 9.48 -13.92
N LYS A 99 23.92 10.21 -13.13
CA LYS A 99 23.17 9.65 -11.98
C LYS A 99 21.69 9.37 -12.31
N ARG A 100 21.24 9.69 -13.53
CA ARG A 100 19.85 9.50 -13.96
C ARG A 100 19.77 8.19 -14.75
N ILE A 101 18.88 7.32 -14.31
CA ILE A 101 18.59 6.06 -14.99
C ILE A 101 17.23 6.21 -15.67
N HIS A 102 17.19 5.92 -16.97
CA HIS A 102 15.97 5.98 -17.77
C HIS A 102 15.50 4.57 -18.11
N ALA A 103 14.21 4.33 -17.93
CA ALA A 103 13.55 3.08 -18.24
C ALA A 103 12.26 3.35 -19.01
N ALA A 104 11.98 2.54 -20.02
CA ALA A 104 10.79 2.64 -20.84
C ALA A 104 9.60 1.91 -20.18
N PHE A 105 9.07 2.50 -19.11
CA PHE A 105 7.82 2.01 -18.53
C PHE A 105 6.68 2.16 -19.53
N GLU A 106 5.90 1.10 -19.73
CA GLU A 106 4.61 1.19 -20.42
C GLU A 106 3.69 2.20 -19.70
N ASP A 107 2.63 2.65 -20.36
CA ASP A 107 1.68 3.65 -19.85
C ASP A 107 0.96 3.16 -18.58
N GLY A 108 1.68 3.23 -17.46
CA GLY A 108 1.24 3.00 -16.11
C GLY A 108 1.44 4.28 -15.29
N HIS A 109 0.54 4.48 -14.32
CA HIS A 109 0.63 5.58 -13.37
C HIS A 109 1.75 5.31 -12.36
N ILE A 110 3.00 5.55 -12.76
CA ILE A 110 4.13 5.55 -11.82
C ILE A 110 4.21 6.94 -11.19
N ALA A 111 3.99 7.00 -9.89
CA ALA A 111 4.09 8.25 -9.15
C ALA A 111 5.54 8.61 -8.81
N GLU A 112 5.80 9.89 -8.56
CA GLU A 112 7.07 10.33 -7.99
C GLU A 112 7.26 9.74 -6.60
N ARG A 113 8.52 9.55 -6.20
CA ARG A 113 8.96 9.01 -4.90
C ARG A 113 8.60 7.54 -4.66
N TRP A 114 7.96 6.88 -5.62
CA TRP A 114 7.71 5.44 -5.55
C TRP A 114 9.01 4.65 -5.44
N PRO A 115 9.05 3.60 -4.58
CA PRO A 115 10.20 2.73 -4.45
C PRO A 115 10.38 1.93 -5.75
N VAL A 116 11.62 1.87 -6.21
CA VAL A 116 12.00 1.13 -7.42
C VAL A 116 13.08 0.13 -7.03
N ILE A 117 13.00 -1.09 -7.54
CA ILE A 117 14.05 -2.09 -7.39
C ILE A 117 14.70 -2.31 -8.74
N ILE A 118 16.03 -2.23 -8.77
CA ILE A 118 16.83 -2.54 -9.95
C ILE A 118 17.40 -3.93 -9.78
N TYR A 119 17.20 -4.79 -10.77
CA TYR A 119 17.60 -6.18 -10.70
C TYR A 119 18.13 -6.70 -12.03
N ARG A 120 18.81 -7.83 -11.96
CA ARG A 120 19.31 -8.57 -13.11
C ARG A 120 18.82 -10.00 -13.04
N GLU A 121 18.14 -10.40 -14.10
CA GLU A 121 17.78 -11.79 -14.33
C GLU A 121 19.02 -12.54 -14.82
N GLN A 122 19.35 -13.66 -14.17
CA GLN A 122 20.44 -14.53 -14.58
C GLN A 122 19.87 -15.83 -15.13
N VAL A 123 20.44 -16.32 -16.23
CA VAL A 123 19.91 -17.50 -16.96
C VAL A 123 20.00 -18.79 -16.13
N SER A 124 20.94 -18.86 -15.19
CA SER A 124 21.28 -20.08 -14.44
C SER A 124 21.23 -19.94 -12.92
N SER A 125 20.81 -18.79 -12.39
CA SER A 125 20.72 -18.54 -10.95
C SER A 125 19.52 -17.66 -10.60
N ASP A 126 19.26 -17.52 -9.30
CA ASP A 126 18.24 -16.62 -8.78
C ASP A 126 18.50 -15.17 -9.23
N THR A 127 17.40 -14.41 -9.35
CA THR A 127 17.40 -12.99 -9.67
C THR A 127 18.26 -12.21 -8.68
N GLU A 128 19.24 -11.47 -9.21
CA GLU A 128 20.12 -10.62 -8.41
C GLU A 128 19.51 -9.23 -8.25
N ILE A 129 19.20 -8.82 -7.02
CA ILE A 129 18.84 -7.43 -6.71
C ILE A 129 20.12 -6.59 -6.69
N ILE A 130 20.21 -5.61 -7.59
CA ILE A 130 21.38 -4.76 -7.74
C ILE A 130 21.32 -3.61 -6.74
N ALA A 131 20.21 -2.87 -6.73
CA ALA A 131 20.09 -1.66 -5.94
C ALA A 131 18.64 -1.31 -5.63
N ASP A 132 18.45 -0.65 -4.49
CA ASP A 132 17.23 0.11 -4.21
C ASP A 132 17.30 1.47 -4.92
N ALA A 133 16.17 1.91 -5.45
CA ALA A 133 16.04 3.17 -6.14
C ALA A 133 14.72 3.86 -5.79
N VAL A 134 14.60 5.10 -6.24
CA VAL A 134 13.40 5.91 -6.07
C VAL A 134 13.03 6.54 -7.42
N MET A 135 11.74 6.55 -7.72
CA MET A 135 11.22 7.28 -8.87
C MET A 135 11.34 8.78 -8.64
N GLY A 136 12.04 9.45 -9.53
CA GLY A 136 12.20 10.88 -9.54
C GLY A 136 11.22 11.60 -10.46
N LYS A 137 11.33 12.92 -10.46
CA LYS A 137 10.65 13.78 -11.43
C LYS A 137 11.02 13.38 -12.87
N ASP A 138 10.06 13.46 -13.77
CA ASP A 138 10.19 13.10 -15.20
C ASP A 138 10.51 11.62 -15.44
N LYS A 139 10.02 10.72 -14.57
CA LYS A 139 10.23 9.26 -14.62
C LYS A 139 11.72 8.85 -14.62
N ALA A 140 12.61 9.71 -14.10
CA ALA A 140 14.02 9.39 -13.93
C ALA A 140 14.23 8.60 -12.64
N ILE A 141 14.93 7.48 -12.72
CA ILE A 141 15.20 6.62 -11.57
C ILE A 141 16.52 7.06 -10.92
N PHE A 142 16.51 7.15 -9.59
CA PHE A 142 17.68 7.47 -8.78
C PHE A 142 18.01 6.29 -7.86
N ALA A 143 19.09 5.58 -8.16
CA ALA A 143 19.60 4.51 -7.30
C ALA A 143 20.20 5.10 -6.01
N LYS A 144 19.92 4.46 -4.87
CA LYS A 144 20.41 4.85 -3.56
C LYS A 144 21.88 4.45 -3.38
N ASP A 145 22.25 3.32 -3.97
CA ASP A 145 23.57 2.70 -3.87
C ASP A 145 23.95 1.94 -5.15
N ARG A 146 25.17 1.38 -5.17
CA ARG A 146 25.67 0.45 -6.21
C ARG A 146 25.49 0.89 -7.67
N ILE A 147 25.55 2.20 -7.95
CA ILE A 147 25.38 2.76 -9.31
C ILE A 147 26.35 2.15 -10.32
N ALA A 148 27.57 1.80 -9.89
CA ALA A 148 28.60 1.21 -10.76
C ALA A 148 28.21 -0.20 -11.30
N ASP A 149 27.30 -0.90 -10.63
CA ASP A 149 26.87 -2.25 -11.01
C ASP A 149 25.69 -2.22 -11.99
N ILE A 150 25.04 -1.04 -12.14
CA ILE A 150 23.86 -0.84 -12.97
C ILE A 150 24.28 -0.66 -14.42
N ARG A 151 23.63 -1.41 -15.32
CA ARG A 151 23.91 -1.39 -16.77
C ARG A 151 22.63 -1.28 -17.57
N VAL A 152 22.74 -0.73 -18.77
CA VAL A 152 21.68 -0.79 -19.79
C VAL A 152 21.32 -2.25 -20.02
N GLY A 153 20.01 -2.54 -20.10
CA GLY A 153 19.47 -3.89 -20.18
C GLY A 153 19.23 -4.57 -18.82
N ASN A 154 19.64 -3.98 -17.69
CA ASN A 154 19.11 -4.41 -16.39
C ASN A 154 17.63 -4.05 -16.28
N LYS A 155 16.90 -4.77 -15.44
CA LYS A 155 15.46 -4.62 -15.26
C LYS A 155 15.16 -3.76 -14.06
N VAL A 156 14.03 -3.08 -14.12
CA VAL A 156 13.49 -2.28 -13.02
C VAL A 156 12.07 -2.70 -12.76
N ILE A 157 11.69 -2.72 -11.49
CA ILE A 157 10.31 -2.87 -11.08
C ILE A 157 9.93 -1.70 -10.17
N ALA A 158 8.85 -1.01 -10.52
CA ALA A 158 8.27 0.06 -9.73
C ALA A 158 6.94 -0.42 -9.13
N ARG A 159 6.66 0.01 -7.90
CA ARG A 159 5.43 -0.25 -7.16
C ARG A 159 4.71 1.03 -6.83
#